data_AF-A0A367LW48-F1
#
_entry.id   AF-A0A367LW48-F1
#
_cell.length_a   1.000
_cell.length_b   1.000
_cell.length_c   1.000
_cell.angle_alpha   90.00
_cell.angle_beta   90.00
_cell.angle_gamma   90.00
#
_symmetry.space_group_name_H-M   'P 1'
#
loop_
_entity.id
_entity.type
_entity.pdbx_description
1 polymer ?
#
loop_
_entity_poly.entity_id
_entity_poly.type
_entity_poly.pdbx_seq_one_letter_code
_entity_poly.pdbx_strand_id
1 'polypeptide(L)'
;VAPRKELLDRCIRGQVVMVTGAGGSIGSELCRQIMSCSPSVLILFEHSEYNLYSIHQELERRIKRESLSVNLLPILGSVRNPERLVDVMRTWKVNTVYHAAAYKHVPIVEHNIAEGVL
;
A
#
# COMPACT_ATOMS: atom_id res chain seq x y z
N VAL A 1 12.10 8.34 -20.31
CA VAL A 1 11.45 7.12 -20.87
C VAL A 1 10.07 6.99 -20.25
N ALA A 2 9.01 6.81 -21.03
CA ALA A 2 7.65 6.64 -20.50
C ALA A 2 7.41 5.19 -20.00
N PRO A 3 6.60 4.98 -18.95
CA PRO A 3 6.29 3.64 -18.44
C PRO A 3 5.45 2.83 -19.44
N ARG A 4 5.70 1.51 -19.50
CA ARG A 4 4.92 0.57 -20.32
C ARG A 4 3.64 0.18 -19.59
N LYS A 5 2.50 0.77 -20.00
CA LYS A 5 1.19 0.58 -19.33
C LYS A 5 0.73 -0.87 -19.26
N GLU A 6 0.98 -1.66 -20.31
CA GLU A 6 0.60 -3.07 -20.40
C GLU A 6 1.16 -3.92 -19.25
N LEU A 7 2.39 -3.61 -18.80
CA LEU A 7 3.03 -4.32 -17.70
C LEU A 7 2.42 -3.96 -16.34
N LEU A 8 1.97 -2.71 -16.18
CA LEU A 8 1.31 -2.24 -14.97
C LEU A 8 -0.11 -2.81 -14.87
N ASP A 9 -0.86 -2.77 -15.96
CA ASP A 9 -2.24 -3.26 -16.00
C ASP A 9 -2.33 -4.74 -15.64
N ARG A 10 -1.38 -5.57 -16.09
CA ARG A 10 -1.37 -7.01 -15.78
C ARG A 10 -1.34 -7.32 -14.28
N CYS A 11 -0.65 -6.50 -13.49
CA CYS A 11 -0.49 -6.72 -12.06
C CYS A 11 -1.53 -5.98 -11.20
N ILE A 12 -2.31 -5.07 -11.80
CA ILE A 12 -3.19 -4.16 -11.06
C ILE A 12 -4.65 -4.29 -11.48
N ARG A 13 -4.95 -4.26 -12.78
CA ARG A 13 -6.33 -4.13 -13.29
C ARG A 13 -7.16 -5.36 -12.89
N GLY A 14 -8.25 -5.11 -12.16
CA GLY A 14 -9.14 -6.15 -11.63
C GLY A 14 -8.50 -7.07 -10.57
N GLN A 15 -7.28 -6.79 -10.12
CA GLN A 15 -6.56 -7.59 -9.13
C GLN A 15 -6.78 -7.07 -7.71
N VAL A 16 -6.59 -7.95 -6.72
CA VAL A 16 -6.43 -7.58 -5.31
C VAL A 16 -4.98 -7.15 -5.11
N VAL A 17 -4.78 -5.86 -4.85
CA VAL A 17 -3.45 -5.26 -4.70
C VAL A 17 -3.25 -4.80 -3.26
N MET A 18 -2.12 -5.17 -2.66
CA MET A 18 -1.71 -4.69 -1.34
C MET A 18 -0.50 -3.79 -1.45
N VAL A 19 -0.52 -2.65 -0.75
CA VAL A 19 0.62 -1.75 -0.61
C VAL A 19 1.05 -1.73 0.86
N THR A 20 2.28 -2.09 1.16
CA THR A 20 2.83 -1.93 2.53
C THR A 20 3.53 -0.58 2.65
N GLY A 21 3.42 0.09 3.80
CA GLY A 21 3.90 1.46 3.93
C GLY A 21 3.03 2.44 3.14
N ALA A 22 1.74 2.11 3.00
CA ALA A 22 0.79 2.80 2.12
C ALA A 22 0.61 4.28 2.44
N GLY A 23 0.85 4.71 3.68
CA GLY A 23 0.72 6.10 4.09
C GLY A 23 2.03 6.90 4.01
N GLY A 24 3.16 6.25 3.70
CA GLY A 24 4.43 6.93 3.45
C GLY A 24 4.46 7.69 2.13
N SER A 25 5.50 8.51 1.89
CA SER A 25 5.59 9.35 0.67
C SER A 25 5.51 8.55 -0.63
N ILE A 26 6.20 7.40 -0.71
CA ILE A 26 6.19 6.53 -1.90
C ILE A 26 4.92 5.68 -1.93
N GLY A 27 4.55 5.06 -0.81
CA GLY A 27 3.36 4.21 -0.73
C GLY A 27 2.08 4.95 -1.08
N SER A 28 1.92 6.18 -0.61
CA SER A 28 0.73 7.00 -0.90
C SER A 28 0.62 7.33 -2.39
N GLU A 29 1.74 7.66 -3.04
CA GLU A 29 1.77 7.91 -4.47
C GLU A 29 1.51 6.64 -5.29
N LEU A 30 2.07 5.51 -4.88
CA LEU A 30 1.73 4.21 -5.46
C LEU A 30 0.23 3.92 -5.35
N CYS A 31 -0.38 4.15 -4.19
CA CYS A 31 -1.81 3.94 -4.00
C CYS A 31 -2.66 4.81 -4.95
N ARG A 32 -2.28 6.08 -5.18
CA ARG A 32 -2.97 6.97 -6.13
C ARG A 32 -2.87 6.50 -7.58
N GLN A 33 -1.70 6.00 -7.98
CA GLN A 33 -1.47 5.48 -9.32
C GLN A 33 -2.20 4.16 -9.54
N ILE A 34 -2.12 3.24 -8.57
CA ILE A 34 -2.84 1.97 -8.56
C ILE A 34 -4.34 2.22 -8.66
N MET A 35 -4.91 3.15 -7.89
CA MET A 35 -6.34 3.52 -7.97
C MET A 35 -6.78 3.88 -9.40
N SER A 36 -5.90 4.55 -10.16
CA SER A 36 -6.17 4.96 -11.54
C SER A 36 -6.12 3.80 -12.55
N CYS A 37 -5.60 2.63 -12.14
CA CYS A 37 -5.50 1.42 -12.96
C CYS A 37 -6.65 0.43 -12.67
N SER A 38 -7.65 0.82 -11.89
CA SER A 38 -8.88 0.04 -11.62
C SER A 38 -8.63 -1.35 -11.02
N PRO A 39 -7.99 -1.46 -9.84
CA PRO A 39 -7.93 -2.72 -9.09
C PRO A 39 -9.32 -3.12 -8.59
N SER A 40 -9.55 -4.41 -8.32
CA SER A 40 -10.80 -4.83 -7.67
C SER A 40 -10.79 -4.49 -6.18
N VAL A 41 -9.63 -4.63 -5.53
CA VAL A 41 -9.40 -4.30 -4.13
C VAL A 41 -8.04 -3.61 -3.99
N LEU A 42 -7.99 -2.52 -3.22
CA LEU A 42 -6.73 -1.89 -2.80
C LEU A 42 -6.61 -1.95 -1.27
N ILE A 43 -5.64 -2.72 -0.79
CA ILE A 43 -5.33 -2.87 0.63
C ILE A 43 -4.19 -1.92 1.00
N LEU A 44 -4.47 -1.01 1.94
CA LEU A 44 -3.51 -0.08 2.50
C LEU A 44 -2.96 -0.68 3.80
N PHE A 45 -1.76 -1.27 3.76
CA PHE A 45 -1.13 -1.87 4.94
C PHE A 45 -0.08 -0.90 5.51
N GLU A 46 -0.30 -0.42 6.72
CA GLU A 46 0.54 0.63 7.31
C GLU A 46 0.61 0.49 8.84
N HIS A 47 1.76 0.78 9.43
CA HIS A 47 1.99 0.67 10.87
C HIS A 47 1.63 1.97 11.60
N SER A 48 1.73 3.11 10.92
CA SER A 48 1.35 4.43 11.44
C SER A 48 -0.14 4.69 11.19
N GLU A 49 -0.91 4.73 12.28
CA GLU A 49 -2.36 5.04 12.23
C GLU A 49 -2.64 6.37 11.54
N TYR A 50 -1.89 7.43 11.87
CA TYR A 50 -2.05 8.75 11.27
C TYR A 50 -1.84 8.71 9.75
N ASN A 51 -0.77 8.07 9.29
CA ASN A 51 -0.46 7.98 7.87
C ASN A 51 -1.55 7.15 7.15
N LEU A 52 -1.96 6.03 7.74
CA LEU A 52 -3.02 5.17 7.21
C LEU A 52 -4.35 5.93 7.08
N TYR A 53 -4.77 6.62 8.13
CA TYR A 53 -5.98 7.41 8.16
C TYR A 53 -5.96 8.50 7.07
N SER A 54 -4.83 9.21 6.96
CA SER A 54 -4.67 10.31 6.01
C SER A 54 -4.83 9.84 4.56
N ILE A 55 -4.12 8.78 4.15
CA ILE A 55 -4.22 8.25 2.78
C ILE A 55 -5.58 7.58 2.52
N HIS A 56 -6.14 6.89 3.52
CA HIS A 56 -7.45 6.27 3.40
C HIS A 56 -8.53 7.33 3.13
N GLN A 57 -8.59 8.38 3.95
CA GLN A 57 -9.54 9.49 3.77
C GLN A 57 -9.36 10.22 2.43
N GLU A 58 -8.13 10.38 1.96
CA GLU A 58 -7.84 10.96 0.64
C GLU A 58 -8.46 10.12 -0.49
N LEU A 59 -8.19 8.81 -0.47
CA LEU A 59 -8.64 7.89 -1.51
C LEU A 59 -10.14 7.61 -1.44
N GLU A 60 -10.75 7.55 -0.25
CA GLU A 60 -12.22 7.46 -0.11
C GLU A 60 -12.93 8.65 -0.74
N ARG A 61 -12.43 9.88 -0.50
CA ARG A 61 -12.98 11.09 -1.12
C ARG A 61 -12.88 11.03 -2.64
N ARG A 62 -11.75 10.51 -3.15
CA ARG A 62 -11.55 10.31 -4.58
C ARG A 62 -12.54 9.28 -5.16
N ILE A 63 -12.69 8.12 -4.52
CA ILE A 63 -13.64 7.07 -4.91
C ILE A 63 -15.06 7.65 -5.03
N LYS A 64 -15.51 8.42 -4.02
CA LYS A 64 -16.83 9.05 -4.03
C LYS A 64 -16.98 10.06 -5.16
N ARG A 65 -15.99 10.96 -5.33
CA ARG A 65 -16.02 12.02 -6.36
C ARG A 65 -16.01 11.46 -7.79
N GLU A 66 -15.22 10.41 -8.03
CA GLU A 66 -15.02 9.81 -9.36
C GLU A 66 -15.92 8.59 -9.60
N SER A 67 -16.76 8.21 -8.62
CA SER A 67 -17.62 7.01 -8.66
C SER A 67 -16.85 5.73 -9.03
N LEU A 68 -15.65 5.57 -8.46
CA LEU A 68 -14.79 4.42 -8.75
C LEU A 68 -15.34 3.14 -8.11
N SER A 69 -15.31 2.04 -8.85
CA SER A 69 -15.66 0.71 -8.33
C SER A 69 -14.41 0.00 -7.82
N VAL A 70 -13.90 0.43 -6.67
CA VAL A 70 -12.73 -0.16 -5.99
C VAL A 70 -13.07 -0.37 -4.53
N ASN A 71 -12.84 -1.58 -4.01
CA ASN A 71 -12.93 -1.83 -2.58
C ASN A 71 -11.63 -1.37 -1.89
N LEU A 72 -11.70 -0.36 -1.04
CA LEU A 72 -10.56 0.21 -0.33
C LEU A 72 -10.53 -0.29 1.12
N LEU A 73 -9.40 -0.87 1.54
CA LEU A 73 -9.29 -1.50 2.87
C LEU A 73 -8.09 -0.96 3.64
N PRO A 74 -8.30 -0.24 4.76
CA PRO A 74 -7.22 0.20 5.62
C PRO A 74 -6.88 -0.88 6.66
N ILE A 75 -5.65 -1.39 6.63
CA ILE A 75 -5.16 -2.40 7.57
C ILE A 75 -4.00 -1.81 8.38
N LEU A 76 -4.27 -1.54 9.66
CA LEU A 76 -3.23 -1.16 10.62
C LEU A 76 -2.40 -2.40 10.97
N GLY A 77 -1.10 -2.38 10.71
CA GLY A 77 -0.21 -3.50 10.97
C GLY A 77 1.25 -3.21 10.63
N SER A 78 2.16 -3.91 11.29
CA SER A 78 3.58 -3.86 10.98
C SER A 78 3.97 -5.03 10.08
N VAL A 79 4.83 -4.77 9.09
CA VAL A 79 5.42 -5.83 8.24
C VAL A 79 6.33 -6.76 9.03
N ARG A 80 6.76 -6.34 10.24
CA ARG A 80 7.50 -7.16 11.20
C ARG A 80 6.64 -8.24 11.88
N ASN A 81 5.33 -8.23 11.66
CA ASN A 81 4.43 -9.31 12.06
C ASN A 81 4.07 -10.16 10.83
N PRO A 82 4.86 -11.21 10.51
CA PRO A 82 4.66 -12.02 9.32
C PRO A 82 3.35 -12.81 9.36
N GLU A 83 2.91 -13.25 10.55
CA GLU A 83 1.63 -13.97 10.70
C GLU A 83 0.46 -13.09 10.26
N ARG A 84 0.38 -11.86 10.80
CA ARG A 84 -0.66 -10.91 10.41
C ARG A 84 -0.59 -10.55 8.92
N LEU A 85 0.62 -10.34 8.38
CA LEU A 85 0.80 -10.02 6.96
C LEU A 85 0.27 -11.17 6.08
N VAL A 86 0.65 -12.42 6.40
CA VAL A 86 0.23 -13.62 5.69
C VAL A 86 -1.28 -13.85 5.82
N ASP A 87 -1.86 -13.63 7.00
CA ASP A 87 -3.29 -13.77 7.23
C ASP A 87 -4.09 -12.77 6.38
N VAL A 88 -3.65 -11.51 6.30
CA VAL A 88 -4.26 -10.50 5.43
C VAL A 88 -4.14 -10.91 3.97
N MET A 89 -2.95 -11.33 3.53
CA MET A 89 -2.72 -11.77 2.15
C MET A 89 -3.62 -12.95 1.77
N ARG A 90 -3.77 -13.95 2.65
CA ARG A 90 -4.60 -15.14 2.42
C ARG A 90 -6.09 -14.81 2.46
N THR A 91 -6.53 -14.04 3.44
CA THR A 91 -7.95 -13.67 3.63
C THR A 91 -8.50 -12.96 2.40
N TRP A 92 -7.73 -12.01 1.87
CA TRP A 92 -8.13 -11.22 0.71
C TRP A 92 -7.67 -11.81 -0.63
N LYS A 93 -6.91 -12.90 -0.62
CA LYS A 93 -6.33 -13.54 -1.82
C LYS A 93 -5.53 -12.54 -2.67
N VAL A 94 -4.60 -11.83 -2.02
CA VAL A 94 -3.78 -10.80 -2.67
C VAL A 94 -3.03 -11.37 -3.88
N ASN A 95 -3.15 -10.70 -5.02
CA ASN A 95 -2.48 -11.07 -6.27
C ASN A 95 -1.11 -10.39 -6.39
N THR A 96 -1.02 -9.12 -6.01
CA THR A 96 0.18 -8.30 -6.15
C THR A 96 0.46 -7.53 -4.87
N VAL A 97 1.73 -7.55 -4.42
CA VAL A 97 2.22 -6.74 -3.31
C VAL A 97 3.20 -5.69 -3.83
N TYR A 98 2.94 -4.43 -3.52
CA TYR A 98 3.92 -3.34 -3.64
C TYR A 98 4.47 -3.01 -2.25
N HIS A 99 5.76 -3.26 -2.04
CA HIS A 99 6.40 -3.06 -0.74
C HIS A 99 7.11 -1.70 -0.69
N ALA A 100 6.60 -0.77 0.13
CA ALA A 100 7.18 0.56 0.34
C ALA A 100 7.39 0.88 1.84
N ALA A 101 7.27 -0.11 2.72
CA ALA A 101 7.51 0.06 4.15
C ALA A 101 9.00 -0.03 4.43
N ALA A 102 9.63 1.06 4.87
CA ALA A 102 11.04 1.07 5.27
C ALA A 102 11.34 2.25 6.19
N TYR A 103 12.32 2.07 7.08
CA TYR A 103 13.05 3.20 7.65
C TYR A 103 14.13 3.65 6.65
N LYS A 104 14.15 4.94 6.31
CA LYS A 104 14.98 5.47 5.22
C LYS A 104 15.91 6.63 5.62
N HIS A 105 15.79 7.11 6.85
CA HIS A 105 16.58 8.26 7.32
C HIS A 105 17.89 7.77 7.91
N VAL A 106 18.99 7.96 7.16
CA VAL A 106 20.33 7.46 7.54
C VAL A 106 20.69 7.81 8.98
N PRO A 107 20.63 9.08 9.45
CA PRO A 107 21.01 9.38 10.83
C PRO A 107 20.15 8.63 11.86
N ILE A 108 18.85 8.45 11.61
CA ILE A 108 17.96 7.75 12.54
C ILE A 108 18.29 6.26 12.59
N VAL A 109 18.51 5.63 11.43
CA VAL A 109 18.81 4.20 11.34
C VAL A 109 20.20 3.90 11.90
N GLU A 110 21.18 4.77 11.70
CA GLU A 110 22.53 4.63 12.30
C GLU A 110 22.48 4.64 13.84
N HIS A 111 21.56 5.41 14.44
CA HIS A 111 21.36 5.39 15.90
C HIS A 111 20.51 4.20 16.37
N ASN A 112 19.79 3.52 15.47
CA ASN A 112 18.85 2.43 15.76
C ASN A 112 19.13 1.23 14.86
N ILE A 113 20.38 0.75 14.85
CA ILE A 113 20.87 -0.26 13.89
C ILE A 113 19.98 -1.52 13.88
N ALA A 114 19.54 -1.98 15.05
CA ALA A 114 18.65 -3.14 15.16
C ALA A 114 17.35 -2.94 14.36
N GLU A 115 16.76 -1.75 14.39
CA GLU A 115 15.55 -1.41 13.64
C GLU A 115 15.79 -1.29 12.13
N GLY A 116 17.05 -1.12 11.69
CA GLY A 116 17.41 -1.17 10.27
C GLY A 116 17.49 -2.60 9.72
N VAL A 117 17.55 -3.62 10.57
CA VAL A 117 17.73 -5.04 10.20
C VAL A 117 16.47 -5.87 10.47
N LEU A 118 15.72 -5.55 11.53
CA LEU A 118 14.53 -6.26 11.99
C LEU A 118 13.26 -5.91 11.21
#